data_AF-W7HS03-F1
#
_entry.id   AF-W7HS03-F1
#
_cell.length_a   1.000
_cell.length_b   1.000
_cell.length_c   1.000
_cell.angle_alpha   90.00
_cell.angle_beta   90.00
_cell.angle_gamma   90.00
#
_symmetry.space_group_name_H-M   'P 1'
#
loop_
_entity.id
_entity.type
_entity.pdbx_description
1 polymer ?
#
loop_
_entity_poly.entity_id
_entity_poly.type
_entity_poly.pdbx_seq_one_letter_code
_entity_poly.pdbx_strand_id
1 'polypeptide(L)'
;MASPRCIRYLANLSSKPSISSRWRPALLPSRRVQPHQLTRRPTSSAAAPHPPQSLSHSLAKAIENTGPISLIHYMRQCLTGRGGGYYTSSPDQFGPQGDFVTSPEISQLFGEMLGVWIVYEWLSQGKCNGKKVALVELGPGKGTLMDDVLRTISKFKDLAECISGVHLVEASRPLREVQLSRLCGEESRSHWKEIAPSGSAKHIGAPVNWYDDVREVPVGSDEVPFFLAHEFFDALPINAFQNTPDGWRELLVDVKKSPSNLILTTSEVASQEPEFCFTVAPRQTAPARALNNLSPRYEALSTVPDAVVEMCPDSHGIMIHFCKSIHQAGGGAALIIDYGPAETIPVNSLRGIQKHTRVSPFTKPGMVDISADVDFGALVETALRPEFDIEIHGPTEQAQFLLGMGMKERCDQLAATTEDPTQLALLKSGFERLTDRGGLGMGRIYKALAVVPEADGRPVAGFMQPEVTEEAGRAESSVPEAKAEAS
;
A
#
# COMPACT_ATOMS: atom_id res chain seq x y z
N MET A 1 6.06 -29.79 0.30
CA MET A 1 7.44 -29.68 -0.19
C MET A 1 7.36 -28.80 -1.41
N ALA A 2 7.58 -27.50 -1.26
CA ALA A 2 7.42 -26.52 -2.33
C ALA A 2 8.38 -26.82 -3.49
N SER A 3 7.89 -26.65 -4.72
CA SER A 3 8.64 -26.85 -5.96
C SER A 3 9.96 -26.02 -5.99
N PRO A 4 11.08 -26.55 -6.51
CA PRO A 4 12.41 -25.90 -6.51
C PRO A 4 12.53 -24.58 -7.29
N ARG A 5 11.44 -24.02 -7.83
CA ARG A 5 11.46 -22.75 -8.58
C ARG A 5 11.16 -21.51 -7.75
N CYS A 6 10.81 -21.66 -6.46
CA CYS A 6 10.65 -20.53 -5.52
C CYS A 6 11.87 -20.28 -4.60
N ILE A 7 12.95 -21.07 -4.70
CA ILE A 7 14.17 -20.89 -3.90
C ILE A 7 15.34 -20.53 -4.83
N ARG A 8 15.39 -19.28 -5.28
CA ARG A 8 16.64 -18.69 -5.77
C ARG A 8 16.82 -17.21 -5.43
N TYR A 9 16.20 -16.72 -4.36
CA TYR A 9 16.46 -15.36 -3.89
C TYR A 9 16.68 -15.15 -2.38
N LEU A 10 16.84 -16.20 -1.57
CA LEU A 10 17.44 -16.11 -0.22
C LEU A 10 18.18 -17.41 0.14
N ALA A 11 19.17 -17.79 -0.66
CA ALA A 11 20.08 -18.88 -0.31
C ALA A 11 21.31 -18.32 0.42
N ASN A 12 21.18 -18.10 1.74
CA ASN A 12 22.29 -18.23 2.71
C ASN A 12 21.90 -18.06 4.18
N LEU A 13 20.72 -18.48 4.63
CA LEU A 13 20.44 -18.62 6.06
C LEU A 13 19.57 -19.85 6.33
N SER A 14 20.20 -21.01 6.51
CA SER A 14 19.59 -22.11 7.25
C SER A 14 20.66 -22.98 7.89
N SER A 15 20.62 -23.08 9.22
CA SER A 15 20.42 -24.39 9.85
C SER A 15 20.14 -24.22 11.34
N LYS A 16 18.95 -24.66 11.80
CA LYS A 16 18.73 -25.59 12.93
C LYS A 16 17.24 -25.69 13.36
N PRO A 17 16.86 -26.77 14.07
CA PRO A 17 15.59 -27.47 13.84
C PRO A 17 14.45 -27.10 14.81
N SER A 18 13.27 -27.58 14.40
CA SER A 18 11.95 -27.51 15.04
C SER A 18 11.91 -27.79 16.54
N ILE A 19 11.10 -27.01 17.27
CA ILE A 19 10.55 -27.39 18.58
C ILE A 19 9.02 -27.42 18.48
N SER A 20 8.47 -28.58 18.79
CA SER A 20 7.05 -28.91 18.78
C SER A 20 6.29 -28.42 20.01
N SER A 21 5.06 -27.98 19.77
CA SER A 21 3.82 -28.18 20.56
C SER A 21 3.85 -27.98 22.09
N ARG A 22 3.13 -26.95 22.56
CA ARG A 22 2.02 -27.03 23.53
C ARG A 22 1.60 -25.63 23.98
N TRP A 23 0.48 -25.15 23.44
CA TRP A 23 -0.32 -24.11 24.12
C TRP A 23 -1.79 -24.46 23.97
N ARG A 24 -2.44 -24.79 25.10
CA ARG A 24 -3.90 -24.85 25.25
C ARG A 24 -4.34 -23.54 25.91
N PRO A 25 -5.36 -22.83 25.40
CA PRO A 25 -5.90 -21.67 26.11
C PRO A 25 -6.69 -22.12 27.35
N ALA A 26 -6.37 -21.54 28.50
CA ALA A 26 -7.22 -21.64 29.69
C ALA A 26 -8.44 -20.72 29.50
N LEU A 27 -9.63 -21.33 29.51
CA LEU A 27 -10.91 -20.62 29.52
C LEU A 27 -11.11 -19.95 30.89
N LEU A 28 -11.27 -18.64 30.91
CA LEU A 28 -11.75 -17.90 32.09
C LEU A 28 -13.28 -17.72 32.00
N PRO A 29 -14.02 -17.83 33.12
CA PRO A 29 -15.47 -17.85 33.12
C PRO A 29 -16.09 -16.47 32.88
N SER A 30 -17.09 -16.45 32.01
CA SER A 30 -17.93 -15.30 31.67
C SER A 30 -18.80 -14.88 32.85
N ARG A 31 -18.58 -13.68 33.41
CA ARG A 31 -19.57 -13.05 34.30
C ARG A 31 -20.51 -12.16 33.47
N ARG A 32 -21.77 -12.60 33.36
CA ARG A 32 -22.90 -11.78 32.89
C ARG A 32 -23.13 -10.61 33.86
N VAL A 33 -23.16 -9.38 33.34
CA VAL A 33 -23.70 -8.22 34.05
C VAL A 33 -25.08 -7.93 33.46
N GLN A 34 -26.11 -7.86 34.30
CA GLN A 34 -27.49 -7.56 33.89
C GLN A 34 -27.70 -6.05 33.71
N PRO A 35 -28.51 -5.61 32.72
CA PRO A 35 -28.73 -4.20 32.43
C PRO A 35 -29.97 -3.69 33.17
N HIS A 36 -29.81 -2.96 34.28
CA HIS A 36 -30.85 -2.09 34.84
C HIS A 36 -30.34 -1.25 36.00
N GLN A 37 -29.37 -0.35 35.78
CA GLN A 37 -29.17 0.83 36.63
C GLN A 37 -28.69 2.01 35.80
N LEU A 38 -29.59 2.55 34.97
CA LEU A 38 -29.45 3.87 34.35
C LEU A 38 -29.94 4.93 35.33
N THR A 39 -29.04 5.47 36.15
CA THR A 39 -29.33 6.70 36.91
C THR A 39 -28.96 7.92 36.08
N ARG A 40 -29.98 8.72 35.76
CA ARG A 40 -29.92 10.01 35.03
C ARG A 40 -28.83 10.91 35.63
N ARG A 41 -27.86 11.34 34.81
CA ARG A 41 -26.96 12.46 35.15
C ARG A 41 -27.73 13.79 34.97
N PRO A 42 -27.50 14.80 35.83
CA PRO A 42 -28.12 16.11 35.68
C PRO A 42 -27.59 16.81 34.43
N THR A 43 -28.50 17.46 33.70
CA THR A 43 -28.23 18.32 32.56
C THR A 43 -27.41 19.55 33.00
N SER A 44 -26.11 19.57 32.70
CA SER A 44 -25.34 20.82 32.71
C SER A 44 -25.64 21.60 31.44
N SER A 45 -25.91 22.90 31.59
CA SER A 45 -26.17 23.84 30.51
C SER A 45 -25.16 23.72 29.37
N ALA A 46 -25.65 23.59 28.15
CA ALA A 46 -24.85 23.56 26.93
C ALA A 46 -24.02 24.85 26.82
N ALA A 47 -22.70 24.73 27.03
CA ALA A 47 -21.76 25.73 26.59
C ALA A 47 -21.80 25.79 25.04
N ALA A 48 -21.68 26.99 24.48
CA ALA A 48 -21.61 27.21 23.04
C ALA A 48 -20.49 26.33 22.43
N PRO A 49 -20.67 25.79 21.20
CA PRO A 49 -19.65 24.97 20.57
C PRO A 49 -18.38 25.80 20.39
N HIS A 50 -17.31 25.43 21.10
CA HIS A 50 -15.98 25.94 20.81
C HIS A 50 -15.65 25.65 19.34
N PRO A 51 -14.96 26.55 18.62
CA PRO A 51 -14.45 26.23 17.30
C PRO A 51 -13.63 24.93 17.39
N PRO A 52 -13.70 24.02 16.40
CA PRO A 52 -12.95 22.78 16.45
C PRO A 52 -11.48 23.12 16.70
N GLN A 53 -10.93 22.65 17.82
CA GLN A 53 -9.50 22.80 18.10
C GLN A 53 -8.74 22.14 16.95
N SER A 54 -7.73 22.82 16.42
CA SER A 54 -6.93 22.25 15.33
C SER A 54 -6.26 20.95 15.80
N LEU A 55 -6.13 19.98 14.89
CA LEU A 55 -5.48 18.70 15.18
C LEU A 55 -4.08 18.90 15.81
N SER A 56 -3.35 19.90 15.32
CA SER A 56 -2.07 20.32 15.90
C SER A 56 -2.19 20.66 17.39
N HIS A 57 -3.14 21.51 17.78
CA HIS A 57 -3.32 21.88 19.18
C HIS A 57 -3.68 20.66 20.06
N SER A 58 -4.54 19.77 19.56
CA SER A 58 -4.91 18.55 20.29
C SER A 58 -3.71 17.60 20.47
N LEU A 59 -2.89 17.41 19.43
CA LEU A 59 -1.68 16.59 19.50
C LEU A 59 -0.63 17.19 20.43
N ALA A 60 -0.35 18.50 20.32
CA ALA A 60 0.60 19.19 21.18
C ALA A 60 0.19 19.07 22.66
N LYS A 61 -1.09 19.33 22.96
CA LYS A 61 -1.61 19.21 24.33
C LYS A 61 -1.56 17.76 24.84
N ALA A 62 -1.80 16.77 23.99
CA ALA A 62 -1.67 15.36 24.38
C ALA A 62 -0.21 15.05 24.76
N ILE A 63 0.74 15.43 23.91
CA ILE A 63 2.18 15.23 24.13
C ILE A 63 2.67 15.97 25.38
N GLU A 64 2.25 17.21 25.60
CA GLU A 64 2.60 17.97 26.80
C GLU A 64 2.13 17.28 28.10
N ASN A 65 0.99 16.57 28.06
CA ASN A 65 0.41 15.91 29.22
C ASN A 65 0.89 14.46 29.41
N THR A 66 1.16 13.72 28.34
CA THR A 66 1.48 12.28 28.40
C THR A 66 2.89 11.93 27.95
N GLY A 67 3.64 12.90 27.44
CA GLY A 67 4.94 12.71 26.82
C GLY A 67 4.87 12.39 25.32
N PRO A 68 6.03 12.19 24.67
CA PRO A 68 6.12 11.91 23.24
C PRO A 68 5.29 10.69 22.83
N ILE A 69 4.68 10.76 21.65
CA ILE A 69 3.83 9.70 21.08
C ILE A 69 4.60 8.91 20.02
N SER A 70 4.20 7.67 19.73
CA SER A 70 4.81 6.91 18.63
C SER A 70 4.51 7.53 17.27
N LEU A 71 5.43 7.35 16.31
CA LEU A 71 5.22 7.79 14.92
C LEU A 71 3.94 7.21 14.32
N ILE A 72 3.66 5.93 14.58
CA ILE A 72 2.45 5.26 14.11
C ILE A 72 1.17 5.95 14.63
N HIS A 73 1.19 6.44 15.87
CA HIS A 73 0.05 7.18 16.43
C HIS A 73 -0.09 8.55 15.78
N TYR A 74 1.02 9.27 15.60
CA TYR A 74 1.05 10.55 14.92
C TYR A 74 0.51 10.44 13.48
N MET A 75 1.01 9.48 12.69
CA MET A 75 0.52 9.24 11.32
C MET A 75 -0.97 8.89 11.29
N ARG A 76 -1.45 8.00 12.17
CA ARG A 76 -2.89 7.66 12.25
C ARG A 76 -3.75 8.89 12.47
N GLN A 77 -3.39 9.75 13.42
CA GLN A 77 -4.14 10.98 13.69
C GLN A 77 -4.08 11.95 12.50
N CYS A 78 -2.90 12.12 11.89
CA CYS A 78 -2.70 13.01 10.76
C CYS A 78 -3.42 12.55 9.49
N LEU A 79 -3.55 11.26 9.24
CA LEU A 79 -4.10 10.74 7.97
C LEU A 79 -5.59 10.40 8.08
N THR A 80 -6.00 9.73 9.15
CA THR A 80 -7.35 9.14 9.28
C THR A 80 -8.05 9.50 10.60
N GLY A 81 -7.45 10.37 11.41
CA GLY A 81 -8.00 10.78 12.69
C GLY A 81 -9.34 11.51 12.55
N ARG A 82 -10.34 11.11 13.34
CA ARG A 82 -11.67 11.76 13.34
C ARG A 82 -11.64 13.25 13.69
N GLY A 83 -10.55 13.73 14.29
CA GLY A 83 -10.33 15.13 14.67
C GLY A 83 -9.72 16.01 13.58
N GLY A 84 -9.66 15.56 12.32
CA GLY A 84 -9.12 16.35 11.21
C GLY A 84 -8.01 15.66 10.42
N GLY A 85 -8.04 14.33 10.30
CA GLY A 85 -7.08 13.59 9.50
C GLY A 85 -7.25 13.91 8.01
N TYR A 86 -6.13 13.94 7.30
CA TYR A 86 -5.98 14.33 5.90
C TYR A 86 -7.06 13.68 5.03
N TYR A 87 -7.05 12.35 4.86
CA TYR A 87 -8.00 11.64 4.00
C TYR A 87 -9.45 11.73 4.47
N THR A 88 -9.71 12.02 5.75
CA THR A 88 -11.07 12.09 6.31
C THR A 88 -11.70 13.49 6.28
N SER A 89 -10.93 14.53 5.94
CA SER A 89 -11.36 15.93 6.12
C SER A 89 -11.77 16.66 4.84
N SER A 90 -11.27 16.25 3.65
CA SER A 90 -11.64 16.88 2.38
C SER A 90 -11.49 15.93 1.18
N PRO A 91 -12.44 15.91 0.22
CA PRO A 91 -12.32 15.12 -1.01
C PRO A 91 -11.35 15.69 -2.06
N ASP A 92 -10.97 16.97 -1.96
CA ASP A 92 -10.23 17.70 -3.02
C ASP A 92 -8.72 17.40 -3.06
N GLN A 93 -8.27 16.34 -2.39
CA GLN A 93 -6.84 16.07 -2.14
C GLN A 93 -6.12 15.37 -3.31
N PHE A 94 -6.84 14.82 -4.28
CA PHE A 94 -6.28 13.97 -5.34
C PHE A 94 -6.33 14.60 -6.74
N GLY A 95 -5.31 14.38 -7.57
CA GLY A 95 -5.25 14.74 -9.00
C GLY A 95 -4.53 16.07 -9.28
N PRO A 96 -4.62 16.61 -10.51
CA PRO A 96 -3.83 17.77 -10.94
C PRO A 96 -4.04 19.05 -10.12
N GLN A 97 -5.21 19.19 -9.49
CA GLN A 97 -5.56 20.29 -8.59
C GLN A 97 -5.45 19.91 -7.09
N GLY A 98 -5.18 18.63 -6.79
CA GLY A 98 -4.93 18.11 -5.44
C GLY A 98 -3.44 18.20 -5.06
N ASP A 99 -3.02 17.46 -4.03
CA ASP A 99 -1.64 17.52 -3.52
C ASP A 99 -0.68 16.58 -4.28
N PHE A 100 -1.18 15.52 -4.93
CA PHE A 100 -0.40 14.59 -5.77
C PHE A 100 -1.22 13.94 -6.89
N VAL A 101 -0.53 13.35 -7.87
CA VAL A 101 -1.13 12.62 -9.01
C VAL A 101 -0.66 11.17 -8.96
N THR A 102 -1.61 10.22 -8.92
CA THR A 102 -1.37 8.78 -8.88
C THR A 102 -1.41 8.13 -10.26
N SER A 103 -0.90 6.90 -10.39
CA SER A 103 -0.84 6.18 -11.68
C SER A 103 -2.17 6.11 -12.46
N PRO A 104 -3.34 5.83 -11.84
CA PRO A 104 -4.63 5.83 -12.52
C PRO A 104 -5.04 7.20 -13.07
N GLU A 105 -4.62 8.30 -12.43
CA GLU A 105 -4.92 9.66 -12.88
C GLU A 105 -3.97 10.13 -14.00
N ILE A 106 -2.85 9.43 -14.21
CA ILE A 106 -1.86 9.75 -15.27
C ILE A 106 -2.32 9.19 -16.62
N SER A 107 -2.79 7.94 -16.65
CA SER A 107 -3.20 7.30 -17.91
C SER A 107 -4.13 6.10 -17.69
N GLN A 108 -5.18 6.02 -18.51
CA GLN A 108 -6.08 4.85 -18.58
C GLN A 108 -5.33 3.55 -18.88
N LEU A 109 -4.15 3.62 -19.51
CA LEU A 109 -3.31 2.46 -19.77
C LEU A 109 -3.03 1.67 -18.49
N PHE A 110 -2.84 2.35 -17.35
CA PHE A 110 -2.55 1.69 -16.08
C PHE A 110 -3.71 0.79 -15.64
N GLY A 111 -4.93 1.35 -15.54
CA GLY A 111 -6.10 0.58 -15.14
C GLY A 111 -6.47 -0.53 -16.13
N GLU A 112 -6.24 -0.32 -17.43
CA GLU A 112 -6.43 -1.37 -18.44
C GLU A 112 -5.45 -2.55 -18.23
N MET A 113 -4.18 -2.29 -17.92
CA MET A 113 -3.22 -3.36 -17.63
C MET A 113 -3.60 -4.18 -16.40
N LEU A 114 -4.06 -3.52 -15.33
CA LEU A 114 -4.51 -4.21 -14.12
C LEU A 114 -5.79 -5.02 -14.37
N GLY A 115 -6.71 -4.50 -15.19
CA GLY A 115 -7.89 -5.25 -15.63
C GLY A 115 -7.53 -6.50 -16.45
N VAL A 116 -6.57 -6.39 -17.38
CA VAL A 116 -6.05 -7.53 -18.15
C VAL A 116 -5.33 -8.54 -17.24
N TRP A 117 -4.60 -8.07 -16.23
CA TRP A 117 -3.93 -8.94 -15.27
C TRP A 117 -4.94 -9.82 -14.50
N ILE A 118 -6.05 -9.23 -14.01
CA ILE A 118 -7.14 -9.99 -13.36
C ILE A 118 -7.71 -11.05 -14.31
N VAL A 119 -7.98 -10.68 -15.56
CA VAL A 119 -8.52 -11.61 -16.58
C VAL A 119 -7.55 -12.77 -16.81
N TYR A 120 -6.26 -12.49 -16.95
CA TYR A 120 -5.23 -13.50 -17.15
C TYR A 120 -5.15 -14.46 -15.96
N GLU A 121 -5.04 -13.93 -14.74
CA GLU A 121 -4.94 -14.76 -13.54
C GLU A 121 -6.19 -15.61 -13.33
N TRP A 122 -7.39 -15.07 -13.54
CA TRP A 122 -8.62 -15.84 -13.48
C TRP A 122 -8.66 -16.98 -14.50
N LEU A 123 -8.29 -16.72 -15.77
CA LEU A 123 -8.24 -17.75 -16.81
C LEU A 123 -7.19 -18.83 -16.50
N SER A 124 -5.99 -18.41 -16.10
CA SER A 124 -4.85 -19.29 -15.86
C SER A 124 -5.06 -20.18 -14.62
N GLN A 125 -5.90 -19.75 -13.68
CA GLN A 125 -6.39 -20.54 -12.55
C GLN A 125 -7.65 -21.35 -12.89
N GLY A 126 -7.89 -21.66 -14.17
CA GLY A 126 -9.00 -22.52 -14.60
C GLY A 126 -10.38 -21.88 -14.42
N LYS A 127 -10.49 -20.58 -14.70
CA LYS A 127 -11.70 -19.77 -14.41
C LYS A 127 -12.12 -19.89 -12.93
N CYS A 128 -11.11 -19.98 -12.07
CA CYS A 128 -11.16 -20.26 -10.64
C CYS A 128 -12.16 -21.38 -10.24
N ASN A 129 -12.18 -22.47 -11.00
CA ASN A 129 -12.97 -23.68 -10.73
C ASN A 129 -14.49 -23.44 -10.62
N GLY A 130 -15.00 -22.45 -11.35
CA GLY A 130 -16.45 -22.14 -11.42
C GLY A 130 -16.98 -21.36 -10.22
N LYS A 131 -16.12 -20.92 -9.30
CA LYS A 131 -16.49 -20.03 -8.19
C LYS A 131 -16.80 -18.62 -8.70
N LYS A 132 -17.56 -17.86 -7.90
CA LYS A 132 -17.79 -16.44 -8.15
C LYS A 132 -16.54 -15.61 -7.77
N VAL A 133 -16.42 -14.42 -8.33
CA VAL A 133 -15.24 -13.55 -8.16
C VAL A 133 -15.63 -12.32 -7.33
N ALA A 134 -14.94 -12.11 -6.21
CA ALA A 134 -15.02 -10.88 -5.43
C ALA A 134 -13.84 -9.98 -5.81
N LEU A 135 -14.11 -8.82 -6.43
CA LEU A 135 -13.09 -7.82 -6.69
C LEU A 135 -12.95 -6.91 -5.49
N VAL A 136 -11.75 -6.75 -4.95
CA VAL A 136 -11.49 -5.96 -3.75
C VAL A 136 -10.40 -4.93 -4.05
N GLU A 137 -10.66 -3.65 -3.80
CA GLU A 137 -9.65 -2.60 -3.92
C GLU A 137 -9.48 -1.87 -2.58
N LEU A 138 -8.22 -1.73 -2.15
CA LEU A 138 -7.84 -1.02 -0.95
C LEU A 138 -7.38 0.38 -1.31
N GLY A 139 -7.98 1.41 -0.71
CA GLY A 139 -7.65 2.81 -0.98
C GLY A 139 -7.92 3.22 -2.42
N PRO A 140 -9.15 3.08 -2.94
CA PRO A 140 -9.46 3.34 -4.36
C PRO A 140 -9.33 4.82 -4.80
N GLY A 141 -9.07 5.75 -3.89
CA GLY A 141 -8.96 7.18 -4.17
C GLY A 141 -10.25 7.72 -4.81
N LYS A 142 -10.20 8.18 -6.06
CA LYS A 142 -11.40 8.62 -6.80
C LYS A 142 -12.21 7.49 -7.44
N GLY A 143 -11.76 6.24 -7.31
CA GLY A 143 -12.32 5.05 -7.99
C GLY A 143 -11.93 4.94 -9.47
N THR A 144 -10.94 5.71 -9.92
CA THR A 144 -10.51 5.75 -11.33
C THR A 144 -9.93 4.40 -11.77
N LEU A 145 -9.10 3.78 -10.92
CA LEU A 145 -8.53 2.46 -11.20
C LEU A 145 -9.64 1.40 -11.37
N MET A 146 -10.55 1.25 -10.40
CA MET A 146 -11.66 0.30 -10.55
C MET A 146 -12.55 0.60 -11.75
N ASP A 147 -12.81 1.87 -12.09
CA ASP A 147 -13.62 2.21 -13.26
C ASP A 147 -12.97 1.68 -14.56
N ASP A 148 -11.66 1.84 -14.71
CA ASP A 148 -10.90 1.31 -15.85
C ASP A 148 -10.80 -0.21 -15.84
N VAL A 149 -10.61 -0.83 -14.67
CA VAL A 149 -10.61 -2.28 -14.49
C VAL A 149 -11.97 -2.87 -14.92
N LEU A 150 -13.08 -2.33 -14.42
CA LEU A 150 -14.42 -2.80 -14.75
C LEU A 150 -14.78 -2.55 -16.22
N ARG A 151 -14.36 -1.41 -16.78
CA ARG A 151 -14.51 -1.12 -18.21
C ARG A 151 -13.75 -2.15 -19.06
N THR A 152 -12.55 -2.54 -18.64
CA THR A 152 -11.74 -3.58 -19.30
C THR A 152 -12.40 -4.95 -19.18
N ILE A 153 -12.79 -5.35 -17.98
CA ILE A 153 -13.45 -6.63 -17.71
C ILE A 153 -14.79 -6.74 -18.46
N SER A 154 -15.51 -5.64 -18.71
CA SER A 154 -16.77 -5.64 -19.47
C SER A 154 -16.67 -6.26 -20.88
N LYS A 155 -15.44 -6.31 -21.43
CA LYS A 155 -15.10 -6.93 -22.72
C LYS A 155 -14.95 -8.45 -22.63
N PHE A 156 -14.78 -9.01 -21.43
CA PHE A 156 -14.65 -10.43 -21.14
C PHE A 156 -15.91 -10.94 -20.42
N LYS A 157 -16.94 -11.30 -21.20
CA LYS A 157 -18.28 -11.61 -20.68
C LYS A 157 -18.29 -12.72 -19.63
N ASP A 158 -17.54 -13.79 -19.84
CA ASP A 158 -17.46 -14.90 -18.88
C ASP A 158 -17.00 -14.43 -17.48
N LEU A 159 -15.97 -13.57 -17.41
CA LEU A 159 -15.52 -13.04 -16.12
C LEU A 159 -16.53 -12.04 -15.55
N ALA A 160 -17.06 -11.14 -16.40
CA ALA A 160 -18.02 -10.12 -15.96
C ALA A 160 -19.25 -10.74 -15.27
N GLU A 161 -19.76 -11.87 -15.77
CA GLU A 161 -20.90 -12.60 -15.19
C GLU A 161 -20.53 -13.40 -13.93
N CYS A 162 -19.24 -13.69 -13.74
CA CYS A 162 -18.71 -14.36 -12.56
C CYS A 162 -18.47 -13.40 -11.38
N ILE A 163 -18.39 -12.09 -11.60
CA ILE A 163 -18.18 -11.13 -10.52
C ILE A 163 -19.43 -11.05 -9.63
N SER A 164 -19.30 -11.50 -8.38
CA SER A 164 -20.36 -11.41 -7.39
C SER A 164 -20.44 -10.04 -6.72
N GLY A 165 -19.32 -9.32 -6.65
CA GLY A 165 -19.27 -7.99 -6.06
C GLY A 165 -17.94 -7.27 -6.25
N VAL A 166 -18.02 -5.95 -6.19
CA VAL A 166 -16.89 -5.03 -6.08
C VAL A 166 -16.89 -4.46 -4.66
N HIS A 167 -15.79 -4.64 -3.95
CA HIS A 167 -15.64 -4.27 -2.54
C HIS A 167 -14.52 -3.25 -2.40
N LEU A 168 -14.87 -2.06 -1.93
CA LEU A 168 -13.95 -0.93 -1.81
C LEU A 168 -13.65 -0.65 -0.34
N VAL A 169 -12.38 -0.70 0.05
CA VAL A 169 -11.94 -0.39 1.42
C VAL A 169 -11.48 1.06 1.46
N GLU A 170 -12.30 1.93 2.04
CA GLU A 170 -12.14 3.39 1.99
C GLU A 170 -12.64 4.02 3.29
N ALA A 171 -11.79 4.70 4.06
CA ALA A 171 -12.21 5.34 5.31
C ALA A 171 -12.92 6.70 5.09
N SER A 172 -12.67 7.36 3.95
CA SER A 172 -13.13 8.70 3.65
C SER A 172 -14.55 8.70 3.07
N ARG A 173 -15.51 9.21 3.85
CA ARG A 173 -16.91 9.35 3.38
C ARG A 173 -17.04 10.20 2.10
N PRO A 174 -16.38 11.37 1.99
CA PRO A 174 -16.43 12.15 0.75
C PRO A 174 -15.91 11.39 -0.47
N LEU A 175 -14.84 10.60 -0.33
CA LEU A 175 -14.34 9.78 -1.45
C LEU A 175 -15.30 8.67 -1.83
N ARG A 176 -15.98 8.03 -0.87
CA ARG A 176 -17.01 7.02 -1.19
C ARG A 176 -18.13 7.59 -2.07
N GLU A 177 -18.53 8.84 -1.85
CA GLU A 177 -19.54 9.50 -2.70
C GLU A 177 -19.01 9.78 -4.11
N VAL A 178 -17.74 10.20 -4.24
CA VAL A 178 -17.06 10.35 -5.54
C VAL A 178 -16.99 9.02 -6.28
N GLN A 179 -16.57 7.96 -5.59
CA GLN A 179 -16.46 6.60 -6.11
C GLN A 179 -17.82 6.06 -6.55
N LEU A 180 -18.88 6.25 -5.76
CA LEU A 180 -20.25 5.85 -6.11
C LEU A 180 -20.67 6.47 -7.45
N SER A 181 -20.48 7.79 -7.61
CA SER A 181 -20.86 8.47 -8.85
C SER A 181 -20.06 7.98 -10.04
N ARG A 182 -18.76 7.78 -9.85
CA ARG A 182 -17.89 7.28 -10.91
C ARG A 182 -18.29 5.87 -11.35
N LEU A 183 -18.48 4.95 -10.40
CA LEU A 183 -18.67 3.53 -10.69
C LEU A 183 -20.14 3.17 -10.99
N CYS A 184 -21.09 3.88 -10.38
CA CYS A 184 -22.53 3.57 -10.45
C CYS A 184 -23.36 4.63 -11.20
N GLY A 185 -22.73 5.67 -11.75
CA GLY A 185 -23.40 6.79 -12.42
C GLY A 185 -23.87 7.90 -11.48
N GLU A 186 -24.05 9.11 -12.00
CA GLU A 186 -24.38 10.30 -11.20
C GLU A 186 -25.75 10.20 -10.50
N GLU A 187 -26.72 9.56 -11.14
CA GLU A 187 -28.07 9.40 -10.59
C GLU A 187 -28.10 8.56 -9.30
N SER A 188 -27.12 7.69 -9.12
CA SER A 188 -26.99 6.83 -7.93
C SER A 188 -26.73 7.62 -6.64
N ARG A 189 -26.26 8.88 -6.72
CA ARG A 189 -26.09 9.76 -5.54
C ARG A 189 -27.38 9.96 -4.75
N SER A 190 -28.51 10.06 -5.45
CA SER A 190 -29.82 10.28 -4.83
C SER A 190 -30.29 9.12 -3.95
N HIS A 191 -29.70 7.93 -4.12
CA HIS A 191 -30.05 6.71 -3.40
C HIS A 191 -29.01 6.32 -2.35
N TRP A 192 -28.04 7.20 -2.06
CA TRP A 192 -27.01 6.94 -1.07
C TRP A 192 -27.62 6.69 0.31
N LYS A 193 -27.21 5.59 0.94
CA LYS A 193 -27.54 5.25 2.32
C LYS A 193 -26.29 5.42 3.16
N GLU A 194 -26.38 6.21 4.23
CA GLU A 194 -25.26 6.41 5.16
C GLU A 194 -24.80 5.11 5.85
N ILE A 195 -25.71 4.13 5.95
CA ILE A 195 -25.48 2.84 6.58
C ILE A 195 -25.50 1.77 5.48
N ALA A 196 -24.36 1.10 5.28
CA ALA A 196 -24.12 0.09 4.23
C ALA A 196 -24.40 0.63 2.81
N PRO A 197 -23.57 1.56 2.32
CA PRO A 197 -23.70 2.06 0.96
C PRO A 197 -23.49 0.94 -0.06
N SER A 198 -24.42 0.84 -1.01
CA SER A 198 -24.37 -0.13 -2.10
C SER A 198 -24.80 0.51 -3.40
N GLY A 199 -24.09 0.25 -4.49
CA GLY A 199 -24.46 0.65 -5.85
C GLY A 199 -24.39 -0.51 -6.83
N SER A 200 -24.61 -0.24 -8.12
CA SER A 200 -24.43 -1.21 -9.19
C SER A 200 -23.45 -0.65 -10.22
N ALA A 201 -22.39 -1.41 -10.51
CA ALA A 201 -21.33 -1.00 -11.42
C ALA A 201 -21.88 -0.78 -12.84
N LYS A 202 -21.74 0.43 -13.38
CA LYS A 202 -22.29 0.84 -14.69
C LYS A 202 -21.82 -0.02 -15.87
N HIS A 203 -20.64 -0.63 -15.77
CA HIS A 203 -20.03 -1.41 -16.86
C HIS A 203 -20.48 -2.88 -16.89
N ILE A 204 -20.81 -3.47 -15.73
CA ILE A 204 -21.05 -4.92 -15.61
C ILE A 204 -22.28 -5.30 -14.76
N GLY A 205 -22.92 -4.34 -14.09
CA GLY A 205 -24.10 -4.55 -13.25
C GLY A 205 -23.85 -5.15 -11.87
N ALA A 206 -22.62 -5.58 -11.55
CA ALA A 206 -22.25 -6.15 -10.26
C ALA A 206 -22.46 -5.15 -9.10
N PRO A 207 -22.83 -5.61 -7.89
CA PRO A 207 -22.99 -4.73 -6.74
C PRO A 207 -21.63 -4.15 -6.31
N VAL A 208 -21.63 -2.87 -5.91
CA VAL A 208 -20.46 -2.16 -5.36
C VAL A 208 -20.73 -1.86 -3.89
N ASN A 209 -19.84 -2.27 -2.99
CA ASN A 209 -19.99 -2.11 -1.54
C ASN A 209 -18.73 -1.47 -0.93
N TRP A 210 -18.89 -0.69 0.13
CA TRP A 210 -17.78 -0.02 0.82
C TRP A 210 -17.60 -0.48 2.26
N TYR A 211 -16.34 -0.58 2.70
CA TYR A 211 -15.93 -1.07 4.02
C TYR A 211 -14.89 -0.12 4.64
N ASP A 212 -14.86 -0.08 5.98
CA ASP A 212 -13.83 0.69 6.71
C ASP A 212 -12.52 -0.10 6.77
N ASP A 213 -12.59 -1.43 6.77
CA ASP A 213 -11.44 -2.32 6.90
C ASP A 213 -11.57 -3.55 6.00
N VAL A 214 -10.46 -3.99 5.40
CA VAL A 214 -10.43 -5.16 4.51
C VAL A 214 -10.92 -6.44 5.18
N ARG A 215 -10.73 -6.57 6.51
CA ARG A 215 -11.18 -7.73 7.29
C ARG A 215 -12.70 -7.82 7.42
N GLU A 216 -13.43 -6.75 7.09
CA GLU A 216 -14.89 -6.70 7.07
C GLU A 216 -15.48 -7.14 5.72
N VAL A 217 -14.65 -7.27 4.68
CA VAL A 217 -15.09 -7.70 3.34
C VAL A 217 -15.56 -9.16 3.42
N PRO A 218 -16.83 -9.44 3.10
CA PRO A 218 -17.36 -10.79 3.15
C PRO A 218 -16.92 -11.55 1.89
N VAL A 219 -15.86 -12.35 2.00
CA VAL A 219 -15.49 -13.32 0.96
C VAL A 219 -16.13 -14.66 1.31
N GLY A 220 -17.14 -15.07 0.54
CA GLY A 220 -17.88 -16.31 0.72
C GLY A 220 -17.01 -17.56 0.44
N SER A 221 -17.42 -18.73 0.94
CA SER A 221 -16.73 -20.01 0.65
C SER A 221 -16.76 -20.40 -0.84
N ASP A 222 -17.76 -19.90 -1.56
CA ASP A 222 -18.00 -20.12 -2.99
C ASP A 222 -17.46 -18.97 -3.87
N GLU A 223 -16.65 -18.10 -3.29
CA GLU A 223 -16.01 -16.97 -3.96
C GLU A 223 -14.49 -17.10 -3.94
N VAL A 224 -13.85 -16.48 -4.93
CA VAL A 224 -12.41 -16.25 -4.96
C VAL A 224 -12.13 -14.74 -4.95
N PRO A 225 -11.22 -14.27 -4.08
CA PRO A 225 -10.94 -12.85 -3.99
C PRO A 225 -9.82 -12.43 -4.95
N PHE A 226 -10.01 -11.29 -5.62
CA PHE A 226 -8.97 -10.58 -6.35
C PHE A 226 -8.74 -9.22 -5.69
N PHE A 227 -7.63 -9.07 -4.99
CA PHE A 227 -7.26 -7.85 -4.29
C PHE A 227 -6.37 -6.95 -5.16
N LEU A 228 -6.67 -5.66 -5.18
CA LEU A 228 -5.80 -4.61 -5.71
C LEU A 228 -5.44 -3.65 -4.58
N ALA A 229 -4.16 -3.33 -4.44
CA ALA A 229 -3.67 -2.30 -3.54
C ALA A 229 -2.63 -1.45 -4.29
N HIS A 230 -3.03 -0.26 -4.73
CA HIS A 230 -2.19 0.66 -5.47
C HIS A 230 -2.02 1.94 -4.66
N GLU A 231 -0.78 2.32 -4.33
CA GLU A 231 -0.47 3.50 -3.47
C GLU A 231 -1.30 3.49 -2.17
N PHE A 232 -1.36 2.31 -1.55
CA PHE A 232 -2.11 2.08 -0.31
C PHE A 232 -1.19 1.82 0.87
N PHE A 233 -0.10 1.08 0.64
CA PHE A 233 0.80 0.66 1.71
C PHE A 233 1.71 1.80 2.16
N ASP A 234 2.05 2.74 1.27
CA ASP A 234 2.87 3.91 1.62
C ASP A 234 2.18 4.88 2.60
N ALA A 235 0.85 4.92 2.55
CA ALA A 235 0.02 5.70 3.45
C ALA A 235 -0.24 4.98 4.79
N LEU A 236 0.19 3.73 4.94
CA LEU A 236 -0.01 3.01 6.20
C LEU A 236 0.94 3.53 7.28
N PRO A 237 0.43 3.75 8.51
CA PRO A 237 1.23 4.20 9.64
C PRO A 237 2.42 3.28 9.97
N ILE A 238 3.61 3.88 10.14
CA ILE A 238 4.86 3.18 10.50
C ILE A 238 5.35 3.49 11.91
N ASN A 239 6.08 2.55 12.51
CA ASN A 239 7.02 2.82 13.60
C ASN A 239 8.43 2.98 13.00
N ALA A 240 9.26 3.79 13.65
CA ALA A 240 10.68 3.88 13.33
C ALA A 240 11.52 3.59 14.58
N PHE A 241 12.66 2.93 14.39
CA PHE A 241 13.56 2.52 15.46
C PHE A 241 15.00 2.89 15.10
N GLN A 242 15.78 3.28 16.10
CA GLN A 242 17.22 3.55 15.97
C GLN A 242 17.99 2.61 16.90
N ASN A 243 19.08 2.02 16.40
CA ASN A 243 19.99 1.22 17.20
C ASN A 243 20.94 2.14 17.97
N THR A 244 20.86 2.12 19.30
CA THR A 244 21.75 2.90 20.18
C THR A 244 22.72 1.98 20.92
N PRO A 245 23.73 2.52 21.63
CA PRO A 245 24.62 1.69 22.47
C PRO A 245 23.88 0.83 23.52
N ASP A 246 22.67 1.22 23.91
CA ASP A 246 21.83 0.50 24.86
C ASP A 246 20.74 -0.37 24.17
N GLY A 247 20.93 -0.68 22.89
CA GLY A 247 20.02 -1.44 22.03
C GLY A 247 18.95 -0.58 21.35
N TRP A 248 18.04 -1.23 20.62
CA TRP A 248 16.98 -0.54 19.87
C TRP A 248 16.16 0.44 20.72
N ARG A 249 15.92 1.63 20.19
CA ARG A 249 15.00 2.64 20.74
C ARG A 249 14.02 3.06 19.67
N GLU A 250 12.77 3.29 20.08
CA GLU A 250 11.74 3.81 19.18
C GLU A 250 11.95 5.31 18.97
N LEU A 251 11.79 5.76 17.72
CA LEU A 251 11.70 7.17 17.37
C LEU A 251 10.25 7.62 17.58
N LEU A 252 10.07 8.52 18.55
CA LEU A 252 8.80 9.11 18.96
C LEU A 252 8.67 10.52 18.36
N VAL A 253 7.47 11.08 18.41
CA VAL A 253 7.15 12.44 18.00
C VAL A 253 6.88 13.28 19.24
N ASP A 254 7.60 14.40 19.38
CA ASP A 254 7.44 15.39 20.46
C ASP A 254 7.16 16.78 19.85
N VAL A 255 6.68 17.70 20.68
CA VAL A 255 6.54 19.13 20.32
C VAL A 255 7.93 19.73 20.19
N LYS A 256 8.18 20.48 19.11
CA LYS A 256 9.45 21.17 18.91
C LYS A 256 9.64 22.26 19.98
N LYS A 257 10.65 22.10 20.84
CA LYS A 257 11.08 23.12 21.83
C LYS A 257 12.31 23.84 21.30
N SER A 258 12.37 25.17 21.32
CA SER A 258 13.55 25.90 20.86
C SER A 258 14.66 26.00 21.93
N PRO A 259 15.96 25.83 21.58
CA PRO A 259 16.49 25.09 20.44
C PRO A 259 16.73 23.63 20.84
N SER A 260 16.08 22.69 20.16
CA SER A 260 16.20 21.25 20.42
C SER A 260 17.15 20.60 19.42
N ASN A 261 17.98 19.68 19.91
CA ASN A 261 18.99 18.92 19.13
C ASN A 261 18.37 17.83 18.23
N LEU A 262 17.19 18.07 17.68
CA LEU A 262 16.38 17.02 17.06
C LEU A 262 16.66 16.91 15.56
N ILE A 263 16.77 15.65 15.13
CA ILE A 263 17.16 15.25 13.77
C ILE A 263 16.05 15.68 12.82
N LEU A 264 16.30 16.74 12.06
CA LEU A 264 15.52 17.08 10.87
C LEU A 264 16.08 16.24 9.72
N THR A 265 15.32 15.27 9.23
CA THR A 265 15.63 14.61 7.97
C THR A 265 15.39 15.60 6.84
N THR A 266 16.50 16.15 6.35
CA THR A 266 16.69 16.97 5.15
C THR A 266 15.87 18.25 5.02
N SER A 267 16.58 19.36 5.24
CA SER A 267 16.29 20.68 4.66
C SER A 267 16.27 20.59 3.15
N GLU A 268 15.13 20.84 2.52
CA GLU A 268 15.05 21.49 1.22
C GLU A 268 13.66 22.13 1.08
N VAL A 269 13.65 23.46 1.24
CA VAL A 269 12.58 24.42 0.90
C VAL A 269 11.20 24.18 1.53
N ALA A 270 11.00 24.64 2.77
CA ALA A 270 9.66 25.00 3.25
C ALA A 270 9.69 26.30 4.04
N SER A 271 8.75 27.19 3.74
CA SER A 271 8.58 28.54 4.30
C SER A 271 8.05 28.56 5.74
N GLN A 272 7.89 27.40 6.39
CA GLN A 272 7.28 27.26 7.71
C GLN A 272 8.04 26.25 8.58
N GLU A 273 8.26 26.63 9.85
CA GLU A 273 8.92 25.75 10.81
C GLU A 273 8.01 24.59 11.23
N PRO A 274 8.57 23.38 11.42
CA PRO A 274 7.82 22.24 11.93
C PRO A 274 7.37 22.44 13.38
N GLU A 275 6.14 22.04 13.68
CA GLU A 275 5.51 22.12 15.00
C GLU A 275 5.93 20.94 15.89
N PHE A 276 6.26 19.81 15.25
CA PHE A 276 6.70 18.57 15.89
C PHE A 276 8.07 18.13 15.37
N CYS A 277 8.65 17.13 16.01
CA CYS A 277 9.96 16.59 15.66
C CYS A 277 10.15 15.19 16.22
N PHE A 278 11.09 14.44 15.66
CA PHE A 278 11.50 13.17 16.23
C PHE A 278 12.21 13.37 17.57
N THR A 279 12.04 12.43 18.48
CA THR A 279 12.84 12.25 19.71
C THR A 279 13.05 10.76 19.96
N VAL A 280 14.14 10.40 20.64
CA VAL A 280 14.45 9.00 20.94
C VAL A 280 13.75 8.60 22.24
N ALA A 281 13.07 7.44 22.25
CA ALA A 281 12.46 6.92 23.45
C ALA A 281 13.51 6.73 24.57
N PRO A 282 13.28 7.23 25.80
CA PRO A 282 14.27 7.14 26.88
C PRO A 282 14.44 5.70 27.41
N ARG A 283 13.49 4.82 27.12
CA ARG A 283 13.52 3.40 27.48
C ARG A 283 13.11 2.57 26.28
N GLN A 284 13.54 1.32 26.25
CA GLN A 284 13.13 0.38 25.22
C GLN A 284 11.62 0.11 25.32
N THR A 285 10.88 0.44 24.27
CA THR A 285 9.44 0.19 24.18
C THR A 285 9.17 -1.29 23.93
N ALA A 286 7.92 -1.74 24.08
CA ALA A 286 7.56 -3.13 23.78
C ALA A 286 7.84 -3.52 22.31
N PRO A 287 7.51 -2.69 21.30
CA PRO A 287 7.91 -2.95 19.92
C PRO A 287 9.43 -3.03 19.74
N ALA A 288 10.19 -2.10 20.34
CA ALA A 288 11.66 -2.11 20.25
C ALA A 288 12.31 -3.34 20.91
N ARG A 289 11.69 -3.95 21.93
CA ARG A 289 12.15 -5.22 22.51
C ARG A 289 11.90 -6.43 21.61
N ALA A 290 10.84 -6.39 20.82
CA ALA A 290 10.47 -7.48 19.94
C ALA A 290 11.26 -7.47 18.62
N LEU A 291 11.84 -6.33 18.23
CA LEU A 291 12.36 -6.08 16.88
C LEU A 291 13.28 -7.18 16.34
N ASN A 292 14.28 -7.62 17.11
CA ASN A 292 15.20 -8.69 16.69
C ASN A 292 14.50 -10.03 16.43
N ASN A 293 13.41 -10.31 17.15
CA ASN A 293 12.67 -11.58 17.02
C ASN A 293 11.64 -11.54 15.88
N LEU A 294 11.39 -10.38 15.28
CA LEU A 294 10.39 -10.23 14.22
C LEU A 294 10.92 -10.64 12.84
N SER A 295 12.19 -10.32 12.56
CA SER A 295 12.82 -10.67 11.28
C SER A 295 14.35 -10.77 11.43
N PRO A 296 14.99 -11.78 10.80
CA PRO A 296 16.45 -11.83 10.69
C PRO A 296 17.07 -10.57 10.08
N ARG A 297 16.33 -9.85 9.23
CA ARG A 297 16.78 -8.58 8.63
C ARG A 297 16.99 -7.51 9.70
N TYR A 298 16.11 -7.44 10.69
CA TYR A 298 16.24 -6.51 11.81
C TYR A 298 17.31 -6.95 12.81
N GLU A 299 17.41 -8.25 13.08
CA GLU A 299 18.46 -8.81 13.94
C GLU A 299 19.86 -8.51 13.36
N ALA A 300 20.04 -8.64 12.05
CA ALA A 300 21.31 -8.34 11.38
C ALA A 300 21.78 -6.90 11.58
N LEU A 301 20.84 -5.95 11.74
CA LEU A 301 21.14 -4.54 11.99
C LEU A 301 21.38 -4.20 13.47
N SER A 302 21.12 -5.13 14.40
CA SER A 302 21.25 -4.89 15.84
C SER A 302 22.68 -4.62 16.31
N THR A 303 23.69 -4.93 15.48
CA THR A 303 25.11 -4.66 15.74
C THR A 303 25.64 -3.44 15.00
N VAL A 304 24.84 -2.84 14.12
CA VAL A 304 25.22 -1.67 13.32
C VAL A 304 24.85 -0.41 14.10
N PRO A 305 25.82 0.40 14.56
CA PRO A 305 25.53 1.63 15.29
C PRO A 305 24.68 2.59 14.47
N ASP A 306 23.72 3.24 15.12
CA ASP A 306 22.81 4.23 14.52
C ASP A 306 21.94 3.72 13.37
N ALA A 307 21.90 2.40 13.14
CA ALA A 307 21.01 1.80 12.15
C ALA A 307 19.56 2.19 12.43
N VAL A 308 18.83 2.53 11.38
CA VAL A 308 17.41 2.87 11.44
C VAL A 308 16.59 1.76 10.81
N VAL A 309 15.43 1.46 11.38
CA VAL A 309 14.45 0.53 10.83
C VAL A 309 13.08 1.20 10.85
N GLU A 310 12.44 1.28 9.70
CA GLU A 310 11.03 1.65 9.57
C GLU A 310 10.20 0.38 9.35
N MET A 311 9.10 0.24 10.08
CA MET A 311 8.25 -0.95 10.06
C MET A 311 6.78 -0.54 10.08
N CYS A 312 5.96 -1.16 9.22
CA CYS A 312 4.51 -1.03 9.25
C CYS A 312 3.86 -2.29 9.84
N PRO A 313 3.30 -2.25 11.06
CA PRO A 313 2.58 -3.41 11.61
C PRO A 313 1.28 -3.73 10.86
N ASP A 314 0.61 -2.71 10.31
CA ASP A 314 -0.67 -2.88 9.63
C ASP A 314 -0.49 -3.62 8.29
N SER A 315 0.61 -3.39 7.58
CA SER A 315 0.93 -4.09 6.34
C SER A 315 1.03 -5.61 6.54
N HIS A 316 1.62 -6.04 7.67
CA HIS A 316 1.70 -7.45 8.04
C HIS A 316 0.31 -8.07 8.22
N GLY A 317 -0.61 -7.36 8.90
CA GLY A 317 -1.98 -7.82 9.11
C GLY A 317 -2.77 -7.97 7.80
N ILE A 318 -2.59 -7.01 6.88
CA ILE A 318 -3.23 -7.03 5.55
C ILE A 318 -2.66 -8.16 4.69
N MET A 319 -1.34 -8.35 4.68
CA MET A 319 -0.71 -9.45 3.94
C MET A 319 -1.18 -10.81 4.45
N ILE A 320 -1.25 -11.02 5.77
CA ILE A 320 -1.85 -12.25 6.34
C ILE A 320 -3.28 -12.43 5.84
N HIS A 321 -4.07 -11.36 5.80
CA HIS A 321 -5.44 -11.42 5.30
C HIS A 321 -5.49 -11.85 3.83
N PHE A 322 -4.68 -11.26 2.95
CA PHE A 322 -4.59 -11.68 1.54
C PHE A 322 -4.22 -13.16 1.41
N CYS A 323 -3.11 -13.56 2.05
CA CYS A 323 -2.60 -14.94 1.97
C CYS A 323 -3.64 -15.95 2.46
N LYS A 324 -4.26 -15.67 3.60
CA LYS A 324 -5.30 -16.52 4.19
C LYS A 324 -6.53 -16.61 3.29
N SER A 325 -7.03 -15.49 2.79
CA SER A 325 -8.24 -15.46 1.95
C SER A 325 -8.04 -16.21 0.63
N ILE A 326 -6.89 -16.04 -0.02
CA ILE A 326 -6.53 -16.75 -1.26
C ILE A 326 -6.35 -18.25 -1.00
N HIS A 327 -5.61 -18.61 0.06
CA HIS A 327 -5.41 -20.01 0.46
C HIS A 327 -6.74 -20.72 0.75
N GLN A 328 -7.62 -20.11 1.55
CA GLN A 328 -8.92 -20.69 1.91
C GLN A 328 -9.86 -20.82 0.71
N ALA A 329 -9.80 -19.88 -0.23
CA ALA A 329 -10.60 -19.92 -1.45
C ALA A 329 -10.09 -20.95 -2.46
N GLY A 330 -8.80 -21.32 -2.40
CA GLY A 330 -8.15 -22.22 -3.38
C GLY A 330 -8.04 -21.59 -4.77
N GLY A 331 -8.01 -20.25 -4.83
CA GLY A 331 -8.09 -19.46 -6.05
C GLY A 331 -8.14 -17.97 -5.71
N GLY A 332 -7.90 -17.11 -6.71
CA GLY A 332 -7.84 -15.67 -6.53
C GLY A 332 -6.40 -15.13 -6.61
N ALA A 333 -6.23 -13.85 -6.31
CA ALA A 333 -4.91 -13.22 -6.32
C ALA A 333 -4.91 -11.90 -5.55
N ALA A 334 -3.74 -11.38 -5.21
CA ALA A 334 -3.54 -10.00 -4.77
C ALA A 334 -2.44 -9.36 -5.61
N LEU A 335 -2.65 -8.12 -6.06
CA LEU A 335 -1.64 -7.30 -6.72
C LEU A 335 -1.41 -6.02 -5.93
N ILE A 336 -0.16 -5.82 -5.53
CA ILE A 336 0.29 -4.67 -4.76
C ILE A 336 1.24 -3.88 -5.64
N ILE A 337 0.95 -2.61 -5.88
CA ILE A 337 1.81 -1.70 -6.62
C ILE A 337 2.05 -0.45 -5.80
N ASP A 338 3.29 -0.26 -5.36
CA ASP A 338 3.65 0.83 -4.47
C ASP A 338 5.14 1.19 -4.62
N TYR A 339 5.59 2.27 -4.01
CA TYR A 339 6.98 2.72 -4.07
C TYR A 339 7.74 2.37 -2.80
N GLY A 340 8.97 1.90 -2.99
CA GLY A 340 9.83 1.47 -1.90
C GLY A 340 10.95 0.54 -2.36
N PRO A 341 11.88 0.21 -1.45
CA PRO A 341 12.95 -0.73 -1.73
C PRO A 341 12.42 -2.15 -1.94
N ALA A 342 12.99 -2.85 -2.92
CA ALA A 342 12.69 -4.25 -3.18
C ALA A 342 13.36 -5.20 -2.18
N GLU A 343 14.62 -4.91 -1.81
CA GLU A 343 15.47 -5.84 -1.04
C GLU A 343 15.87 -5.29 0.34
N THR A 344 16.01 -3.97 0.47
CA THR A 344 16.50 -3.33 1.71
C THR A 344 15.36 -2.89 2.62
N ILE A 345 15.67 -2.70 3.90
CA ILE A 345 14.75 -2.08 4.85
C ILE A 345 14.69 -0.57 4.55
N PRO A 346 13.50 0.05 4.48
CA PRO A 346 13.37 1.49 4.36
C PRO A 346 14.04 2.25 5.51
N VAL A 347 14.68 3.36 5.18
CA VAL A 347 15.33 4.26 6.14
C VAL A 347 15.13 5.71 5.74
N ASN A 348 14.73 6.56 6.71
CA ASN A 348 14.48 7.98 6.51
C ASN A 348 13.51 8.25 5.34
N SER A 349 12.48 7.41 5.19
CA SER A 349 11.58 7.49 4.04
C SER A 349 10.38 8.39 4.28
N LEU A 350 10.07 8.68 5.56
CA LEU A 350 8.95 9.53 5.96
C LEU A 350 9.02 10.90 5.30
N ARG A 351 7.95 11.28 4.59
CA ARG A 351 7.87 12.56 3.87
C ARG A 351 6.49 13.17 3.97
N GLY A 352 6.45 14.50 3.87
CA GLY A 352 5.22 15.27 3.73
C GLY A 352 5.07 15.80 2.31
N ILE A 353 3.86 15.77 1.75
CA ILE A 353 3.52 16.39 0.47
C ILE A 353 2.35 17.35 0.68
N GLN A 354 2.48 18.56 0.15
CA GLN A 354 1.41 19.55 0.08
C GLN A 354 1.57 20.35 -1.21
N LYS A 355 0.50 20.43 -2.03
CA LYS A 355 0.45 21.14 -3.31
C LYS A 355 1.63 20.80 -4.23
N HIS A 356 1.86 19.50 -4.46
CA HIS A 356 2.96 18.95 -5.27
C HIS A 356 4.37 19.34 -4.79
N THR A 357 4.51 19.82 -3.55
CA THR A 357 5.78 20.23 -2.97
C THR A 357 6.10 19.38 -1.75
N ARG A 358 7.37 18.97 -1.61
CA ARG A 358 7.84 18.29 -0.40
C ARG A 358 7.86 19.28 0.76
N VAL A 359 7.25 18.87 1.87
CA VAL A 359 7.23 19.62 3.12
C VAL A 359 7.59 18.67 4.27
N SER A 360 7.88 19.23 5.44
CA SER A 360 8.10 18.41 6.62
C SER A 360 6.80 17.69 7.01
N PRO A 361 6.82 16.38 7.29
CA PRO A 361 5.66 15.63 7.81
C PRO A 361 5.21 16.11 9.19
N PHE A 362 6.01 16.98 9.83
CA PHE A 362 5.75 17.58 11.14
C PHE A 362 5.18 19.00 11.08
N THR A 363 4.72 19.43 9.90
CA THR A 363 4.03 20.73 9.72
C THR A 363 2.53 20.49 9.49
N LYS A 364 1.68 21.34 10.06
CA LYS A 364 0.22 21.34 9.84
C LYS A 364 -0.42 19.94 9.84
N PRO A 365 -0.35 19.18 10.96
CA PRO A 365 -1.01 17.89 11.09
C PRO A 365 -2.43 17.89 10.52
N GLY A 366 -2.76 16.92 9.66
CA GLY A 366 -4.07 16.82 9.01
C GLY A 366 -4.21 17.58 7.69
N MET A 367 -3.25 18.44 7.34
CA MET A 367 -3.24 19.19 6.07
C MET A 367 -2.10 18.82 5.13
N VAL A 368 -1.16 18.01 5.60
CA VAL A 368 -0.03 17.48 4.86
C VAL A 368 -0.27 16.00 4.67
N ASP A 369 -0.15 15.54 3.43
CA ASP A 369 -0.13 14.11 3.14
C ASP A 369 1.19 13.52 3.63
N ILE A 370 1.13 12.42 4.36
CA ILE A 370 2.30 11.79 4.98
C ILE A 370 2.42 10.37 4.46
N SER A 371 3.57 10.05 3.88
CA SER A 371 3.87 8.71 3.38
C SER A 371 5.25 8.21 3.77
N ALA A 372 5.45 6.90 3.65
CA ALA A 372 6.72 6.21 3.88
C ALA A 372 6.96 5.15 2.79
N ASP A 373 8.21 4.78 2.54
CA ASP A 373 8.54 3.74 1.56
C ASP A 373 8.03 2.38 2.04
N VAL A 374 7.47 1.61 1.12
CA VAL A 374 6.99 0.26 1.42
C VAL A 374 8.18 -0.71 1.53
N ASP A 375 8.28 -1.43 2.66
CA ASP A 375 9.20 -2.54 2.82
C ASP A 375 8.66 -3.80 2.11
N PHE A 376 8.90 -3.93 0.80
CA PHE A 376 8.46 -5.10 0.05
C PHE A 376 9.07 -6.41 0.57
N GLY A 377 10.28 -6.35 1.16
CA GLY A 377 10.89 -7.50 1.82
C GLY A 377 10.06 -8.00 3.00
N ALA A 378 9.50 -7.10 3.82
CA ALA A 378 8.63 -7.48 4.93
C ALA A 378 7.28 -8.06 4.45
N LEU A 379 6.75 -7.58 3.31
CA LEU A 379 5.55 -8.16 2.70
C LEU A 379 5.82 -9.60 2.24
N VAL A 380 6.96 -9.83 1.58
CA VAL A 380 7.41 -11.16 1.12
C VAL A 380 7.63 -12.09 2.31
N GLU A 381 8.36 -11.67 3.35
CA GLU A 381 8.58 -12.47 4.57
C GLU A 381 7.25 -12.89 5.24
N THR A 382 6.26 -12.00 5.22
CA THR A 382 4.92 -12.30 5.77
C THR A 382 4.20 -13.37 4.97
N ALA A 383 4.32 -13.33 3.64
CA ALA A 383 3.66 -14.26 2.75
C ALA A 383 4.34 -15.65 2.70
N LEU A 384 5.66 -15.73 2.85
CA LEU A 384 6.42 -16.99 2.83
C LEU A 384 6.23 -17.87 4.08
N ARG A 385 5.20 -17.61 4.89
CA ARG A 385 4.86 -18.43 6.05
C ARG A 385 4.33 -19.79 5.57
N PRO A 386 4.79 -20.91 6.16
CA PRO A 386 4.46 -22.26 5.69
C PRO A 386 3.01 -22.68 5.96
N GLU A 387 2.19 -21.81 6.55
CA GLU A 387 0.79 -22.04 6.89
C GLU A 387 -0.18 -21.74 5.75
N PHE A 388 0.29 -21.13 4.65
CA PHE A 388 -0.51 -20.79 3.49
C PHE A 388 0.09 -21.43 2.23
N ASP A 389 -0.77 -22.11 1.45
CA ASP A 389 -0.40 -22.66 0.14
C ASP A 389 -0.48 -21.56 -0.93
N ILE A 390 0.49 -20.64 -0.89
CA ILE A 390 0.58 -19.49 -1.80
C ILE A 390 1.98 -19.37 -2.42
N GLU A 391 2.05 -18.67 -3.54
CA GLU A 391 3.26 -18.25 -4.22
C GLU A 391 3.32 -16.73 -4.30
N ILE A 392 4.55 -16.19 -4.27
CA ILE A 392 4.84 -14.76 -4.35
C ILE A 392 5.69 -14.49 -5.57
N HIS A 393 5.26 -13.51 -6.38
CA HIS A 393 6.01 -13.05 -7.55
C HIS A 393 6.36 -11.57 -7.40
N GLY A 394 7.64 -11.24 -7.63
CA GLY A 394 8.18 -9.91 -7.37
C GLY A 394 8.84 -9.80 -5.97
N PRO A 395 9.11 -8.58 -5.49
CA PRO A 395 8.82 -7.30 -6.13
C PRO A 395 9.59 -7.11 -7.44
N THR A 396 8.92 -6.66 -8.50
CA THR A 396 9.55 -6.27 -9.78
C THR A 396 9.32 -4.80 -10.04
N GLU A 397 10.17 -4.14 -10.83
CA GLU A 397 9.96 -2.74 -11.21
C GLU A 397 8.64 -2.55 -11.97
N GLN A 398 7.92 -1.45 -11.68
CA GLN A 398 6.65 -1.14 -12.34
C GLN A 398 6.77 -1.14 -13.87
N ALA A 399 7.85 -0.59 -14.42
CA ALA A 399 8.10 -0.60 -15.85
C ALA A 399 8.13 -2.02 -16.41
N GLN A 400 8.83 -2.93 -15.73
CA GLN A 400 8.94 -4.33 -16.16
C GLN A 400 7.58 -5.02 -16.09
N PHE A 401 6.82 -4.80 -15.02
CA PHE A 401 5.47 -5.34 -14.88
C PHE A 401 4.55 -4.84 -16.00
N LEU A 402 4.44 -3.52 -16.19
CA LEU A 402 3.53 -2.93 -17.17
C LEU A 402 3.91 -3.30 -18.62
N LEU A 403 5.19 -3.29 -18.95
CA LEU A 403 5.66 -3.74 -20.27
C LEU A 403 5.41 -5.25 -20.45
N GLY A 404 5.62 -6.06 -19.42
CA GLY A 404 5.30 -7.49 -19.42
C GLY A 404 3.81 -7.80 -19.56
N MET A 405 2.94 -6.86 -19.18
CA MET A 405 1.49 -6.92 -19.39
C MET A 405 1.04 -6.46 -20.80
N GLY A 406 1.97 -5.96 -21.62
CA GLY A 406 1.67 -5.49 -22.98
C GLY A 406 1.20 -4.03 -23.06
N MET A 407 1.63 -3.19 -22.11
CA MET A 407 1.22 -1.77 -22.08
C MET A 407 1.67 -1.01 -23.34
N LYS A 408 2.82 -1.37 -23.91
CA LYS A 408 3.33 -0.75 -25.13
C LYS A 408 2.40 -1.01 -26.31
N GLU A 409 2.02 -2.26 -26.52
CA GLU A 409 1.11 -2.68 -27.59
C GLU A 409 -0.23 -1.96 -27.46
N ARG A 410 -0.71 -1.81 -26.23
CA ARG A 410 -1.95 -1.09 -25.97
C ARG A 410 -1.83 0.40 -26.24
N CYS A 411 -0.71 1.02 -25.86
CA CYS A 411 -0.41 2.42 -26.17
C CYS A 411 -0.38 2.65 -27.68
N ASP A 412 0.30 1.78 -28.44
CA ASP A 412 0.39 1.88 -29.90
C ASP A 412 -0.99 1.76 -30.57
N GLN A 413 -1.83 0.84 -30.10
CA GLN A 413 -3.21 0.69 -30.59
C GLN A 413 -4.06 1.94 -30.37
N LEU A 414 -4.03 2.49 -29.15
CA LEU A 414 -4.78 3.70 -28.83
C LEU A 414 -4.26 4.89 -29.65
N ALA A 415 -2.94 5.06 -29.72
CA ALA A 415 -2.29 6.13 -30.48
C ALA A 415 -2.66 6.10 -31.97
N ALA A 416 -2.84 4.92 -32.57
CA ALA A 416 -3.26 4.79 -33.96
C ALA A 416 -4.71 5.24 -34.22
N THR A 417 -5.57 5.24 -33.19
CA THR A 417 -6.99 5.61 -33.28
C THR A 417 -7.31 7.01 -32.75
N THR A 418 -6.36 7.66 -32.08
CA THR A 418 -6.54 9.01 -31.52
C THR A 418 -6.25 10.08 -32.56
N GLU A 419 -7.28 10.81 -32.98
CA GLU A 419 -7.14 11.92 -33.93
C GLU A 419 -6.72 13.24 -33.25
N ASP A 420 -7.12 13.47 -31.99
CA ASP A 420 -6.78 14.69 -31.24
C ASP A 420 -5.29 14.69 -30.83
N PRO A 421 -4.47 15.63 -31.34
CA PRO A 421 -3.05 15.73 -31.00
C PRO A 421 -2.79 15.90 -29.51
N THR A 422 -3.70 16.55 -28.78
CA THR A 422 -3.56 16.81 -27.34
C THR A 422 -3.73 15.52 -26.56
N GLN A 423 -4.78 14.74 -26.85
CA GLN A 423 -4.99 13.43 -26.24
C GLN A 423 -3.87 12.45 -26.59
N LEU A 424 -3.37 12.50 -27.83
CA LEU A 424 -2.24 11.67 -28.25
C LEU A 424 -0.96 12.02 -27.47
N ALA A 425 -0.68 13.32 -27.26
CA ALA A 425 0.45 13.75 -26.46
C ALA A 425 0.32 13.31 -24.99
N LEU A 426 -0.86 13.46 -24.39
CA LEU A 426 -1.14 13.01 -23.02
C LEU A 426 -0.98 11.50 -22.86
N LEU A 427 -1.48 10.70 -23.82
CA LEU A 427 -1.32 9.24 -23.83
C LEU A 427 0.16 8.85 -23.83
N LYS A 428 0.96 9.44 -24.73
CA LYS A 428 2.40 9.18 -24.83
C LYS A 428 3.15 9.61 -23.58
N SER A 429 2.91 10.82 -23.08
CA SER A 429 3.55 11.28 -21.85
C SER A 429 3.15 10.44 -20.64
N GLY A 430 1.92 9.94 -20.60
CA GLY A 430 1.46 9.04 -19.55
C GLY A 430 2.15 7.68 -19.60
N PHE A 431 2.28 7.10 -20.80
CA PHE A 431 3.06 5.87 -21.01
C PHE A 431 4.52 6.05 -20.56
N GLU A 432 5.18 7.11 -21.02
CA GLU A 432 6.55 7.43 -20.63
C GLU A 432 6.67 7.62 -19.12
N ARG A 433 5.79 8.40 -18.50
CA ARG A 433 5.79 8.65 -17.06
C ARG A 433 5.69 7.36 -16.23
N LEU A 434 4.85 6.41 -16.67
CA LEU A 434 4.59 5.16 -15.95
C LEU A 434 5.69 4.11 -16.15
N THR A 435 6.43 4.16 -17.27
CA THR A 435 7.41 3.14 -17.67
C THR A 435 8.87 3.61 -17.67
N ASP A 436 9.13 4.92 -17.63
CA ASP A 436 10.48 5.45 -17.59
C ASP A 436 11.19 5.04 -16.31
N ARG A 437 12.38 4.46 -16.47
CA ARG A 437 13.26 3.98 -15.41
C ARG A 437 14.27 5.04 -14.97
N GLY A 438 14.35 6.15 -15.70
CA GLY A 438 15.21 7.29 -15.40
C GLY A 438 14.46 8.50 -14.81
N GLY A 439 15.23 9.52 -14.41
CA GLY A 439 14.73 10.84 -14.04
C GLY A 439 13.69 10.82 -12.91
N LEU A 440 12.57 11.53 -13.15
CA LEU A 440 11.43 11.58 -12.22
C LEU A 440 10.42 10.44 -12.47
N GLY A 441 10.62 9.58 -13.47
CA GLY A 441 9.67 8.55 -13.92
C GLY A 441 9.31 7.52 -12.83
N MET A 442 8.14 6.90 -12.96
CA MET A 442 7.61 5.97 -11.96
C MET A 442 8.11 4.54 -12.16
N GLY A 443 8.65 4.23 -13.35
CA GLY A 443 8.94 2.87 -13.80
C GLY A 443 9.93 2.12 -12.92
N ARG A 444 10.94 2.82 -12.37
CA ARG A 444 11.93 2.23 -11.45
C ARG A 444 11.54 2.37 -9.97
N ILE A 445 10.91 3.47 -9.58
CA ILE A 445 10.66 3.79 -8.17
C ILE A 445 9.56 2.87 -7.62
N TYR A 446 8.50 2.66 -8.39
CA TYR A 446 7.41 1.76 -8.02
C TYR A 446 7.80 0.29 -8.26
N LYS A 447 7.21 -0.60 -7.45
CA LYS A 447 7.32 -2.05 -7.58
C LYS A 447 5.94 -2.67 -7.65
N ALA A 448 5.82 -3.76 -8.40
CA ALA A 448 4.68 -4.65 -8.39
C ALA A 448 5.04 -5.94 -7.63
N LEU A 449 4.11 -6.43 -6.80
CA LEU A 449 4.21 -7.69 -6.07
C LEU A 449 2.87 -8.42 -6.22
N ALA A 450 2.90 -9.70 -6.60
CA ALA A 450 1.71 -10.54 -6.69
C ALA A 450 1.72 -11.67 -5.67
N VAL A 451 0.56 -11.92 -5.07
CA VAL A 451 0.26 -13.09 -4.23
C VAL A 451 -0.75 -13.94 -4.98
N VAL A 452 -0.44 -15.21 -5.22
CA VAL A 452 -1.34 -16.16 -5.90
C VAL A 452 -1.36 -17.49 -5.15
N PRO A 453 -2.34 -18.39 -5.36
CA PRO A 453 -2.22 -19.78 -4.93
C PRO A 453 -0.97 -20.42 -5.54
N GLU A 454 -0.43 -21.46 -4.92
CA GLU A 454 0.71 -22.22 -5.47
C GLU A 454 0.48 -22.50 -6.97
N ALA A 455 1.36 -21.96 -7.83
CA ALA A 455 1.12 -21.95 -9.25
C ALA A 455 1.69 -23.19 -9.95
N ASP A 456 2.41 -24.07 -9.24
CA ASP A 456 3.08 -25.26 -9.77
C ASP A 456 3.95 -24.96 -11.02
N GLY A 457 4.55 -23.78 -11.06
CA GLY A 457 5.36 -23.31 -12.19
C GLY A 457 4.56 -22.72 -13.36
N ARG A 458 3.25 -22.55 -13.22
CA ARG A 458 2.43 -21.72 -14.11
C ARG A 458 2.94 -20.27 -14.07
N PRO A 459 3.07 -19.57 -15.22
CA PRO A 459 3.50 -18.19 -15.23
C PRO A 459 2.46 -17.26 -14.60
N VAL A 460 2.93 -16.21 -13.93
CA VAL A 460 2.12 -15.07 -13.50
C VAL A 460 2.43 -13.88 -14.39
N ALA A 461 1.40 -13.30 -15.02
CA ALA A 461 1.60 -12.28 -16.04
C ALA A 461 2.26 -11.01 -15.47
N GLY A 462 3.21 -10.44 -16.21
CA GLY A 462 3.99 -9.27 -15.78
C GLY A 462 5.20 -9.59 -14.87
N PHE A 463 5.37 -10.84 -14.41
CA PHE A 463 6.46 -11.23 -13.50
C PHE A 463 7.49 -12.20 -14.11
N MET A 464 7.34 -12.54 -15.39
CA MET A 464 8.34 -13.34 -16.09
C MET A 464 9.62 -12.52 -16.29
N GLN A 465 10.77 -13.09 -15.92
CA GLN A 465 12.05 -12.52 -16.34
C GLN A 465 12.26 -12.81 -17.83
N PRO A 466 12.71 -11.84 -18.64
CA PRO A 466 13.23 -12.18 -19.96
C PRO A 466 14.37 -13.16 -19.77
N GLU A 467 14.36 -14.28 -20.51
CA GLU A 467 15.52 -15.16 -20.56
C GLU A 467 16.73 -14.31 -20.97
N VAL A 468 17.70 -14.18 -20.07
CA VAL A 468 18.98 -13.57 -20.40
C VAL A 468 19.64 -14.54 -21.37
N THR A 469 19.50 -14.31 -22.66
CA THR A 469 20.32 -14.99 -23.66
C THR A 469 21.76 -14.53 -23.45
N GLU A 470 22.65 -15.47 -23.14
CA GLU A 470 24.09 -15.25 -22.86
C GLU A 470 24.90 -14.64 -24.02
N GLU A 471 24.28 -14.06 -25.04
CA GLU A 471 24.98 -13.51 -26.21
C GLU A 471 25.56 -12.11 -25.98
N ALA A 472 25.12 -11.38 -24.94
CA ALA A 472 25.63 -10.02 -24.66
C ALA A 472 27.02 -9.99 -23.98
N GLY A 473 27.53 -11.13 -23.48
CA GLY A 473 28.79 -11.20 -22.73
C GLY A 473 30.07 -11.30 -23.57
N ARG A 474 29.99 -11.33 -24.90
CA ARG A 474 31.17 -11.48 -25.80
C ARG A 474 31.59 -10.20 -26.52
N ALA A 475 30.86 -9.10 -26.41
CA ALA A 475 31.16 -7.87 -27.16
C ALA A 475 32.09 -6.87 -26.44
N GLU A 476 32.44 -7.10 -25.17
CA GLU A 476 33.32 -6.20 -24.40
C GLU A 476 34.63 -6.91 -23.98
N SER A 477 35.48 -7.26 -24.94
CA SER A 477 36.88 -7.64 -24.63
C SER A 477 37.89 -7.34 -25.75
N SER A 478 37.66 -6.31 -26.55
CA SER A 478 38.67 -5.81 -27.49
C SER A 478 39.00 -4.34 -27.23
N VAL A 479 39.88 -4.10 -26.25
CA VAL A 479 40.62 -2.84 -26.13
C VAL A 479 41.82 -2.92 -27.08
N PRO A 480 42.05 -1.96 -28.01
CA PRO A 480 43.24 -1.98 -28.85
C PRO A 480 44.47 -1.49 -28.08
N GLU A 481 45.54 -2.27 -28.11
CA GLU A 481 46.87 -1.87 -27.63
C GLU A 481 47.38 -0.64 -28.39
N ALA A 482 47.70 0.42 -27.65
CA ALA A 482 48.38 1.59 -28.19
C ALA A 482 49.86 1.25 -28.45
N LYS A 483 50.25 1.19 -29.73
CA LYS A 483 51.66 1.19 -30.14
C LYS A 483 52.25 2.57 -29.94
N ALA A 484 53.28 2.65 -29.11
CA ALA A 484 54.23 3.74 -29.09
C ALA A 484 55.19 3.58 -30.29
N GLU A 485 55.29 4.59 -31.15
CA GLU A 485 56.42 4.76 -32.05
C GLU A 485 56.88 6.21 -32.04
N ALA A 486 58.20 6.35 -31.92
CA ALA A 486 58.95 7.58 -31.86
C ALA A 486 59.14 8.20 -33.25
N SER A 487 59.09 9.53 -33.31
CA SER A 487 59.93 10.40 -34.15
C SER A 487 59.80 11.84 -33.68
#